data_AF-A0A1Y6HCV8-F1
#
_entry.id   AF-A0A1Y6HCV8-F1
#
_cell.length_a   1.000
_cell.length_b   1.000
_cell.length_c   1.000
_cell.angle_alpha   90.00
_cell.angle_beta   90.00
_cell.angle_gamma   90.00
#
_symmetry.space_group_name_H-M   'P 1'
#
loop_
_entity.id
_entity.type
_entity.pdbx_description
1 polymer ?
#
loop_
_entity_poly.entity_id
_entity_poly.type
_entity_poly.pdbx_seq_one_letter_code
_entity_poly.pdbx_strand_id
1 'polypeptide(L)'
;MLSLATARHWLTPARKGLVAEQIMRYGTDDRLLRMRVSPQARKPNPALPTHWDVREVSYLHQGKRKAVLTLLPATTYSAKSVATLYQER
;
A
#
# COMPACT_ATOMS: atom_id res chain seq x y z
N MET A 1 23.10 -4.13 -17.56
CA MET A 1 22.53 -2.77 -17.54
C MET A 1 21.01 -2.90 -17.58
N LEU A 2 20.34 -2.88 -16.43
CA LEU A 2 18.88 -2.78 -16.36
C LEU A 2 18.57 -1.54 -15.55
N SER A 3 17.94 -0.59 -16.25
CA SER A 3 17.49 0.73 -15.82
C SER A 3 17.16 0.83 -14.33
N LEU A 4 17.83 1.74 -13.62
CA LEU A 4 17.37 2.33 -12.36
C LEU A 4 16.11 3.14 -12.69
N ALA A 5 15.00 2.45 -12.94
CA ALA A 5 13.70 3.09 -12.96
C ALA A 5 13.49 3.64 -11.56
N THR A 6 13.55 4.97 -11.41
CA THR A 6 13.20 5.68 -10.18
C THR A 6 11.92 5.07 -9.63
N ALA A 7 12.04 4.34 -8.52
CA ALA A 7 10.93 3.58 -7.97
C ALA A 7 9.80 4.57 -7.64
N ARG A 8 8.78 4.60 -8.50
CA ARG A 8 7.61 5.45 -8.32
C ARG A 8 6.75 4.84 -7.24
N HIS A 9 7.00 5.27 -6.02
CA HIS A 9 6.14 4.94 -4.89
C HIS A 9 4.95 5.88 -4.90
N TRP A 10 3.76 5.30 -4.95
CA TRP A 10 2.51 6.02 -4.81
C TRP A 10 2.03 5.97 -3.36
N LEU A 11 1.23 6.96 -2.98
CA LEU A 11 0.45 6.98 -1.74
C LEU A 11 -1.00 7.25 -2.15
N THR A 12 -1.89 6.29 -1.89
CA THR A 12 -3.30 6.36 -2.27
C THR A 12 -4.14 6.02 -1.06
N PRO A 13 -5.25 6.72 -0.79
CA PRO A 13 -6.11 6.38 0.34
C PRO A 13 -6.69 4.98 0.18
N ALA A 14 -6.72 4.22 1.27
CA ALA A 14 -7.44 2.96 1.30
C ALA A 14 -8.95 3.23 1.12
N ARG A 15 -9.60 2.44 0.26
CA ARG A 15 -11.03 2.57 0.00
C ARG A 15 -11.83 1.74 1.01
N LYS A 16 -13.04 2.20 1.33
CA LYS A 16 -13.99 1.40 2.13
C LYS A 16 -14.29 0.08 1.42
N GLY A 17 -14.34 -1.02 2.18
CA GLY A 17 -14.62 -2.34 1.64
C GLY A 17 -13.44 -2.97 0.88
N LEU A 18 -12.20 -2.52 1.13
CA LEU A 18 -10.99 -3.15 0.62
C LEU A 18 -10.98 -4.64 1.02
N VAL A 19 -10.97 -5.53 0.02
CA VAL A 19 -10.82 -6.97 0.25
C VAL A 19 -9.35 -7.31 0.12
N ALA A 20 -8.72 -7.65 1.25
CA ALA A 20 -7.32 -8.03 1.32
C ALA A 20 -7.09 -9.03 2.45
N GLU A 21 -6.05 -9.84 2.29
CA GLU A 21 -5.52 -10.71 3.33
C GLU A 21 -4.38 -9.99 4.06
N GLN A 22 -4.35 -10.01 5.40
CA GLN A 22 -3.21 -9.47 6.13
C GLN A 22 -2.10 -10.53 6.20
N ILE A 23 -1.00 -10.28 5.51
CA ILE A 23 0.16 -11.19 5.47
C ILE A 23 1.07 -10.97 6.67
N MET A 24 1.27 -9.72 7.06
CA MET A 24 2.16 -9.36 8.15
C MET A 24 1.68 -8.08 8.85
N ARG A 25 2.07 -7.93 10.11
CA ARG A 25 1.88 -6.71 10.87
C ARG A 25 3.24 -6.20 11.35
N TYR A 26 3.60 -5.00 10.93
CA TYR A 26 4.82 -4.32 11.40
C TYR A 26 4.56 -3.54 12.70
N GLY A 27 3.31 -3.16 12.95
CA GLY A 27 2.88 -2.47 14.17
C GLY A 27 1.37 -2.28 14.28
N THR A 28 0.91 -1.54 15.30
CA THR A 28 -0.52 -1.29 15.54
C THR A 28 -1.22 -0.70 14.31
N ASP A 29 -0.55 0.24 13.66
CA ASP A 29 -1.07 1.00 12.52
C ASP A 29 -0.31 0.72 11.22
N ASP A 30 0.38 -0.42 11.13
CA ASP A 30 1.29 -0.72 10.02
C ASP A 30 1.25 -2.21 9.65
N ARG A 31 0.82 -2.49 8.41
CA ARG A 31 0.50 -3.85 7.96
C ARG A 31 0.93 -4.08 6.53
N LEU A 32 1.28 -5.32 6.21
CA LEU A 32 1.39 -5.81 4.84
C LEU A 32 0.10 -6.55 4.47
N LEU A 33 -0.53 -6.13 3.39
CA LEU A 33 -1.74 -6.70 2.85
C LEU A 33 -1.46 -7.36 1.50
N ARG A 34 -2.15 -8.46 1.20
CA ARG A 34 -2.17 -9.11 -0.10
C ARG A 34 -3.55 -8.95 -0.73
N MET A 35 -3.56 -8.49 -1.97
CA MET A 35 -4.77 -8.23 -2.73
C MET A 35 -4.77 -9.06 -4.01
N ARG A 36 -5.94 -9.48 -4.47
CA ARG A 36 -6.06 -10.10 -5.80
C ARG A 36 -5.87 -9.04 -6.88
N VAL A 37 -5.10 -9.39 -7.91
CA VAL A 37 -5.12 -8.62 -9.16
C VAL A 37 -6.43 -8.96 -9.86
N SER A 38 -7.17 -7.94 -10.30
CA SER A 38 -8.48 -8.16 -10.90
C SER A 38 -8.35 -8.97 -12.19
N PRO A 39 -9.29 -9.90 -12.49
CA PRO A 39 -9.30 -10.61 -13.77
C PRO A 39 -9.31 -9.65 -14.97
N GLN A 40 -9.99 -8.51 -14.84
CA GLN A 40 -10.03 -7.47 -15.86
C GLN A 40 -8.64 -6.87 -16.15
N ALA A 41 -7.80 -6.66 -15.13
CA ALA A 41 -6.44 -6.17 -15.31
C ALA A 41 -5.52 -7.25 -15.90
N ARG A 42 -5.72 -8.52 -15.53
CA ARG A 42 -4.96 -9.66 -16.08
C ARG A 42 -5.35 -10.03 -17.51
N LYS A 43 -6.57 -9.70 -17.96
CA LYS A 43 -7.05 -10.01 -19.32
C LYS A 43 -6.14 -9.44 -20.43
N PRO A 44 -5.79 -8.13 -20.44
CA PRO A 44 -4.86 -7.58 -21.42
C PRO A 44 -3.39 -7.90 -21.12
N ASN A 45 -3.06 -8.35 -19.91
CA ASN A 45 -1.70 -8.73 -19.52
C ASN A 45 -1.70 -9.99 -18.62
N PRO A 46 -1.75 -11.19 -19.23
CA PRO A 46 -1.86 -12.45 -18.48
C PRO A 46 -0.66 -12.77 -17.58
N ALA A 47 0.50 -12.18 -17.88
CA ALA A 47 1.73 -12.32 -17.11
C ALA A 47 1.68 -11.58 -15.77
N LEU A 48 0.69 -10.72 -15.54
CA LEU A 48 0.47 -10.14 -14.22
C LEU A 48 0.25 -11.24 -13.17
N PRO A 49 0.81 -11.06 -11.96
CA PRO A 49 0.63 -12.01 -10.88
C PRO A 49 -0.85 -12.10 -10.49
N THR A 50 -1.23 -13.19 -9.83
CA THR A 50 -2.60 -13.37 -9.32
C THR A 50 -2.89 -12.47 -8.13
N HIS A 51 -1.84 -12.12 -7.39
CA HIS A 51 -1.90 -11.29 -6.20
C HIS A 51 -0.78 -10.26 -6.22
N TRP A 52 -0.98 -9.19 -5.46
CA TRP A 52 0.02 -8.17 -5.23
C TRP A 52 -0.01 -7.75 -3.77
N ASP A 53 1.16 -7.43 -3.23
CA ASP A 53 1.32 -7.04 -1.85
C ASP A 53 1.46 -5.52 -1.75
N VAL A 54 0.85 -4.94 -0.71
CA VAL A 54 0.84 -3.50 -0.46
C VAL A 54 0.90 -3.23 1.03
N ARG A 55 1.61 -2.18 1.41
CA ARG A 55 1.64 -1.74 2.80
C ARG A 55 0.46 -0.82 3.08
N GLU A 56 -0.24 -1.07 4.18
CA GLU A 56 -1.28 -0.20 4.71
C GLU A 56 -0.77 0.48 5.98
N VAL A 57 -0.83 1.82 5.99
CA VAL A 57 -0.54 2.65 7.17
C VAL A 57 -1.81 3.35 7.61
N SER A 58 -2.22 3.08 8.85
CA SER A 58 -3.37 3.75 9.49
C SER A 58 -2.92 5.00 10.25
N TYR A 59 -3.79 6.00 10.34
CA TYR A 59 -3.53 7.22 11.10
C TYR A 59 -4.84 7.89 11.52
N LEU A 60 -4.78 8.74 12.56
CA LEU A 60 -5.90 9.59 12.95
C LEU A 60 -5.82 10.92 12.21
N HIS A 61 -6.94 11.36 11.67
CA HIS A 61 -7.08 12.67 11.06
C HIS A 61 -8.44 13.25 11.40
N GLN A 62 -8.44 14.37 12.15
CA GLN A 62 -9.66 15.02 12.65
C GLN A 62 -10.58 14.04 13.40
N GLY A 63 -10.00 13.25 14.32
CA GLY A 63 -10.73 12.25 15.12
C GLY A 63 -11.18 10.99 14.36
N LYS A 64 -10.95 10.91 13.04
CA LYS A 64 -11.34 9.75 12.22
C LYS A 64 -10.12 8.91 11.88
N ARG A 65 -10.23 7.59 12.00
CA ARG A 65 -9.23 6.67 11.47
C ARG A 65 -9.29 6.65 9.94
N LYS A 66 -8.14 6.89 9.32
CA LYS A 66 -7.91 6.78 7.88
C LYS A 66 -6.75 5.80 7.65
N ALA A 67 -6.62 5.34 6.42
CA ALA A 67 -5.51 4.50 6.00
C ALA A 67 -5.01 4.91 4.61
N VAL A 68 -3.71 4.79 4.40
CA VAL A 68 -3.03 5.01 3.13
C VAL A 68 -2.34 3.71 2.71
N LEU A 69 -2.44 3.39 1.43
CA LEU A 69 -1.76 2.28 0.79
C LEU A 69 -0.50 2.81 0.10
N THR A 70 0.61 2.07 0.23
CA THR A 70 1.89 2.44 -0.38
C THR A 70 2.79 1.24 -0.64
N LEU A 71 3.78 1.43 -1.53
CA LEU A 71 4.89 0.50 -1.75
C LEU A 71 6.15 0.89 -0.97
N LEU A 72 6.12 1.98 -0.18
CA LEU A 72 7.26 2.40 0.63
C LEU A 72 7.61 1.33 1.69
N PRO A 73 8.85 0.81 1.72
CA PRO A 73 9.23 -0.30 2.59
C PRO A 73 9.21 0.09 4.07
N ALA A 74 8.71 -0.83 4.91
CA ALA A 74 8.64 -0.63 6.36
C ALA A 74 10.02 -0.56 7.04
N THR A 75 11.04 -1.17 6.42
CA THR A 75 12.43 -1.13 6.89
C THR A 75 13.09 0.25 6.75
N THR A 76 12.59 1.08 5.82
CA THR A 76 13.17 2.41 5.54
C THR A 76 12.27 3.54 6.03
N TYR A 77 10.95 3.39 5.91
CA TYR A 77 9.99 4.43 6.23
C TYR A 77 9.08 3.98 7.36
N SER A 78 9.08 4.70 8.48
CA SER A 78 8.16 4.46 9.59
C SER A 78 6.69 4.71 9.16
N ALA A 79 5.74 4.08 9.86
CA ALA A 79 4.31 4.36 9.68
C ALA A 79 4.00 5.86 9.86
N LYS A 80 4.60 6.50 10.88
CA LYS A 80 4.42 7.93 11.15
C LYS A 80 4.89 8.79 9.97
N SER A 81 6.08 8.53 9.42
CA SER A 81 6.60 9.30 8.28
C SER A 81 5.75 9.13 7.02
N VAL A 82 5.23 7.92 6.76
CA VAL A 82 4.31 7.68 5.62
C VAL A 82 3.00 8.46 5.81
N ALA A 83 2.43 8.42 7.01
CA ALA A 83 1.19 9.15 7.32
C ALA A 83 1.37 10.67 7.25
N THR A 84 2.50 11.21 7.70
CA THR A 84 2.84 12.63 7.56
C THR A 84 2.98 13.00 6.08
N LEU A 85 3.77 12.25 5.32
CA LEU A 85 3.98 12.49 3.88
C LEU A 85 2.67 12.50 3.08
N TYR A 86 1.72 11.63 3.42
CA TYR A 86 0.43 11.61 2.75
C TYR A 86 -0.45 12.81 3.10
N GLN A 87 -0.34 13.35 4.31
CA GLN A 87 -1.13 14.50 4.78
C GLN A 87 -0.62 15.85 4.27
N GLU A 88 0.60 15.90 3.74
CA GLU A 88 1.21 17.08 3.11
C GLU A 88 0.80 17.26 1.63
N ARG A 89 0.04 16.30 1.06
CA ARG A 89 -0.51 16.37 -0.30
C ARG A 89 -1.87 17.04 -0.32
#